data_AF-A0AAN0IUB9-F1
#
_entry.id   AF-A0AAN0IUB9-F1
#
_cell.length_a   1.000
_cell.length_b   1.000
_cell.length_c   1.000
_cell.angle_alpha   90.00
_cell.angle_beta   90.00
_cell.angle_gamma   90.00
#
_symmetry.space_group_name_H-M   'P 1'
#
loop_
_entity.id
_entity.type
_entity.pdbx_description
1 polymer ?
#
loop_
_entity_poly.entity_id
_entity_poly.type
_entity_poly.pdbx_seq_one_letter_code
_entity_poly.pdbx_strand_id
1 'polypeptide(L)'
;MGLPTHVMEPYSKPGYTFCVRVKSFNKKLNTSYMMNAIEWLSFLPFAGKVNLSEPMHEFHLLEDYGERQDKPPDHPKQIFFCKLLSIGQRHLISTYSLRTRQFIGNTSMDPLLSLVMANMAQVSPGKLVYDPFAGSGSILIACAHYGGYVLGSDIDWT
;
A
#
# COMPACT_ATOMS: atom_id res chain seq x y z
N MET A 1 6.08 29.55 -4.19
CA MET A 1 6.17 29.12 -2.78
C MET A 1 6.82 27.74 -2.80
N GLY A 2 8.11 27.64 -2.48
CA GLY A 2 8.86 26.38 -2.61
C GLY A 2 8.66 25.47 -1.39
N LEU A 3 8.80 24.16 -1.58
CA LEU A 3 8.88 23.21 -0.46
C LEU A 3 10.11 23.55 0.42
N PRO A 4 10.06 23.36 1.74
CA PRO A 4 11.19 23.65 2.62
C PRO A 4 12.44 22.86 2.21
N THR A 5 13.54 23.55 2.00
CA THR A 5 14.78 22.96 1.45
C THR A 5 15.30 21.82 2.31
N HIS A 6 15.26 21.96 3.64
CA HIS A 6 15.71 20.95 4.59
C HIS A 6 14.93 19.62 4.52
N VAL A 7 13.68 19.65 4.04
CA VAL A 7 12.85 18.43 3.87
C VAL A 7 13.26 17.69 2.60
N MET A 8 13.69 18.42 1.57
CA MET A 8 14.03 17.88 0.25
C MET A 8 15.50 17.46 0.16
N GLU A 9 16.39 18.15 0.88
CA GLU A 9 17.84 17.96 0.86
C GLU A 9 18.32 16.51 1.04
N PRO A 10 17.72 15.68 1.93
CA PRO A 10 18.10 14.28 2.06
C PRO A 10 17.86 13.44 0.79
N TYR A 11 16.92 13.86 -0.05
CA TYR A 11 16.45 13.12 -1.22
C TYR A 11 16.89 13.74 -2.56
N SER A 12 17.59 14.88 -2.50
CA SER A 12 17.98 15.68 -3.65
C SER A 12 19.47 15.64 -3.97
N LYS A 13 20.28 14.83 -3.26
CA LYS A 13 21.75 14.86 -3.42
C LYS A 13 22.20 14.28 -4.78
N PRO A 14 23.30 14.78 -5.35
CA PRO A 14 23.96 14.15 -6.49
C PRO A 14 24.31 12.70 -6.18
N GLY A 15 23.91 11.78 -7.06
CA GLY A 15 24.11 10.34 -6.90
C GLY A 15 22.85 9.53 -6.58
N TYR A 16 21.78 10.16 -6.10
CA TYR A 16 20.47 9.51 -5.97
C TYR A 16 19.72 9.46 -7.29
N THR A 17 18.85 8.46 -7.43
CA THR A 17 17.88 8.39 -8.51
C THR A 17 16.46 8.63 -7.98
N PHE A 18 15.63 9.31 -8.78
CA PHE A 18 14.25 9.57 -8.41
C PHE A 18 13.29 9.43 -9.59
N CYS A 19 12.00 9.32 -9.28
CA CYS A 19 10.93 9.55 -10.25
C CYS A 19 9.79 10.32 -9.60
N VAL A 20 8.98 10.98 -10.44
CA VAL A 20 7.72 11.59 -10.04
C VAL A 20 6.61 10.88 -10.80
N ARG A 21 5.58 10.42 -10.08
CA ARG A 21 4.38 9.81 -10.66
C ARG A 21 3.19 10.70 -10.38
N VAL A 22 2.35 10.90 -11.39
CA VAL A 22 1.09 11.62 -11.23
C VAL A 22 -0.03 10.59 -11.07
N LYS A 23 -0.85 10.73 -10.04
CA LYS A 23 -2.04 9.89 -9.81
C LYS A 23 -3.22 10.77 -9.47
N SER A 24 -4.41 10.30 -9.81
CA SER A 24 -5.66 11.00 -9.56
C SER A 24 -6.65 10.10 -8.83
N PHE A 25 -7.50 10.75 -8.03
CA PHE A 25 -8.71 10.17 -7.47
C PHE A 25 -9.92 10.68 -8.25
N ASN A 26 -10.82 9.78 -8.65
CA ASN A 26 -12.07 10.07 -9.35
C ASN A 26 -11.98 10.84 -10.68
N LYS A 27 -10.83 10.83 -11.34
CA LYS A 27 -10.67 11.27 -12.73
C LYS A 27 -9.60 10.45 -13.42
N LYS A 28 -9.76 10.15 -14.72
CA LYS A 28 -8.69 9.56 -15.53
C LYS A 28 -7.87 10.69 -16.15
N LEU A 29 -6.57 10.71 -15.88
CA LEU A 29 -5.64 11.65 -16.51
C LEU A 29 -5.09 11.09 -17.81
N ASN A 30 -4.86 11.97 -18.79
CA ASN A 30 -4.18 11.61 -20.02
C ASN A 30 -2.66 11.79 -19.88
N THR A 31 -1.89 11.17 -20.76
CA THR A 31 -0.42 11.15 -20.66
C THR A 31 0.19 12.54 -20.83
N SER A 32 -0.32 13.38 -21.74
CA SER A 32 0.26 14.72 -21.94
C SER A 32 0.06 15.62 -20.73
N TYR A 33 -1.09 15.52 -20.06
CA TYR A 33 -1.34 16.23 -18.81
C TYR A 33 -0.36 15.81 -17.73
N MET A 34 -0.17 14.49 -17.54
CA MET A 34 0.78 13.98 -16.56
C MET A 34 2.21 14.45 -16.84
N MET A 35 2.63 14.54 -18.11
CA MET A 35 3.93 15.09 -18.49
C MET A 35 4.05 16.59 -18.14
N ASN A 36 3.05 17.40 -18.52
CA ASN A 36 3.02 18.83 -18.20
C ASN A 36 3.03 19.08 -16.68
N ALA A 37 2.32 18.25 -15.91
CA ALA A 37 2.32 18.35 -14.46
C ALA A 37 3.69 18.03 -13.84
N ILE A 38 4.44 17.08 -14.42
CA ILE A 38 5.82 16.79 -14.01
C ILE A 38 6.76 17.95 -14.39
N GLU A 39 6.61 18.52 -15.58
CA GLU A 39 7.40 19.70 -16.00
C GLU A 39 7.15 20.91 -15.11
N TRP A 40 5.92 21.10 -14.64
CA TRP A 40 5.58 22.13 -13.67
C TRP A 40 6.37 21.99 -12.36
N LEU A 41 6.81 20.77 -12.00
CA LEU A 41 7.62 20.52 -10.80
C LEU A 41 9.12 20.75 -11.01
N SER A 42 9.55 21.24 -12.18
CA SER A 42 10.95 21.55 -12.48
C SER A 42 11.61 22.58 -11.54
N PHE A 43 10.80 23.38 -10.82
CA PHE A 43 11.30 24.30 -9.80
C PHE A 43 11.85 23.58 -8.55
N LEU A 44 11.57 22.29 -8.37
CA LEU A 44 12.06 21.53 -7.22
C LEU A 44 13.57 21.27 -7.36
N PRO A 45 14.35 21.45 -6.28
CA PRO A 45 15.80 21.36 -6.33
C PRO A 45 16.27 19.90 -6.30
N PHE A 46 15.82 19.08 -7.25
CA PHE A 46 16.30 17.70 -7.40
C PHE A 46 17.60 17.68 -8.21
N ALA A 47 18.73 17.36 -7.58
CA ALA A 47 20.02 17.19 -8.27
C ALA A 47 20.29 15.72 -8.68
N GLY A 48 19.37 14.80 -8.36
CA GLY A 48 19.47 13.38 -8.73
C GLY A 48 19.16 13.10 -10.20
N LYS A 49 19.45 11.88 -10.67
CA LYS A 49 19.08 11.44 -12.02
C LYS A 49 17.66 10.85 -12.03
N VAL A 50 16.92 11.04 -13.12
CA VAL A 50 15.60 10.40 -13.28
C VAL A 50 15.78 8.91 -13.59
N ASN A 51 15.11 8.03 -12.82
CA ASN A 51 15.02 6.59 -13.09
C ASN A 51 13.57 6.12 -12.92
N LEU A 52 12.93 5.69 -14.01
CA LEU A 52 11.50 5.33 -14.01
C LEU A 52 11.23 3.88 -13.59
N SER A 53 12.22 2.99 -13.70
CA SER A 53 12.10 1.57 -13.39
C SER A 53 12.39 1.29 -11.92
N GLU A 54 13.56 1.70 -11.44
CA GLU A 54 14.05 1.40 -10.09
C GLU A 54 14.64 2.66 -9.42
N PRO A 55 13.78 3.64 -9.06
CA PRO A 55 14.22 4.84 -8.35
C PRO A 55 14.57 4.53 -6.89
N MET A 56 15.57 5.21 -6.34
CA MET A 56 15.82 5.21 -4.90
C MET A 56 14.74 5.99 -4.14
N HIS A 57 14.19 7.03 -4.78
CA HIS A 57 13.11 7.86 -4.23
C HIS A 57 11.98 8.02 -5.24
N GLU A 58 10.80 7.53 -4.89
CA GLU A 58 9.60 7.71 -5.69
C GLU A 58 8.73 8.80 -5.05
N PHE A 59 8.41 9.84 -5.82
CA PHE A 59 7.52 10.93 -5.43
C PHE A 59 6.20 10.85 -6.18
N HIS A 60 5.12 11.27 -5.53
CA HIS A 60 3.78 11.22 -6.08
C HIS A 60 3.17 12.63 -6.05
N LEU A 61 2.63 13.04 -7.18
CA LEU A 61 1.68 14.15 -7.28
C LEU A 61 0.28 13.52 -7.32
N LEU A 62 -0.47 13.67 -6.23
CA LEU A 62 -1.80 13.11 -6.06
C LEU A 62 -2.84 14.20 -6.24
N GLU A 63 -3.76 14.01 -7.17
CA GLU A 63 -4.83 14.95 -7.49
C GLU A 63 -6.19 14.40 -7.06
N ASP A 64 -6.89 15.12 -6.19
CA ASP A 64 -8.22 14.75 -5.72
C ASP A 64 -9.29 15.59 -6.42
N TYR A 65 -10.14 14.94 -7.22
CA TYR A 65 -11.25 15.57 -7.94
C TYR A 65 -12.59 15.50 -7.15
N GLY A 66 -12.57 15.03 -5.90
CA GLY A 66 -13.74 14.86 -5.05
C GLY A 66 -14.53 13.58 -5.36
N GLU A 67 -15.73 13.44 -4.80
CA GLU A 67 -16.46 12.16 -4.73
C GLU A 67 -17.30 11.82 -5.98
N ARG A 68 -17.64 12.81 -6.82
CA ARG A 68 -18.53 12.62 -7.98
C ARG A 68 -17.77 12.10 -9.19
N GLN A 69 -17.83 10.78 -9.42
CA GLN A 69 -17.22 10.14 -10.60
C GLN A 69 -17.94 10.42 -11.92
N ASP A 70 -19.25 10.70 -11.87
CA ASP A 70 -20.09 10.94 -13.04
C ASP A 70 -19.78 12.29 -13.72
N LYS A 71 -19.36 13.27 -12.93
CA LYS A 71 -18.99 14.60 -13.42
C LYS A 71 -17.82 15.16 -12.62
N PRO A 72 -16.59 14.64 -12.84
CA PRO A 72 -15.41 15.16 -12.17
C PRO A 72 -15.16 16.61 -12.61
N PRO A 73 -14.76 17.50 -11.70
CA PRO A 73 -14.42 18.88 -12.04
C PRO A 73 -13.24 18.96 -13.01
N ASP A 74 -13.14 20.10 -13.69
CA ASP A 74 -12.03 20.34 -14.64
C ASP A 74 -10.68 20.39 -13.92
N HIS A 75 -10.65 20.98 -12.73
CA HIS A 75 -9.47 21.11 -11.89
C HIS A 75 -9.58 20.27 -10.61
N PRO A 76 -8.46 19.76 -10.08
CA PRO A 76 -8.46 19.05 -8.81
C PRO A 76 -8.83 20.01 -7.68
N LYS A 77 -9.59 19.50 -6.72
CA LYS A 77 -9.92 20.24 -5.48
C LYS A 77 -8.70 20.37 -4.58
N GLN A 78 -7.88 19.33 -4.55
CA GLN A 78 -6.67 19.26 -3.74
C GLN A 78 -5.55 18.56 -4.51
N ILE A 79 -4.33 19.02 -4.29
CA ILE A 79 -3.12 18.43 -4.85
C ILE A 79 -2.17 18.15 -3.68
N PHE A 80 -1.66 16.93 -3.62
CA PHE A 80 -0.66 16.53 -2.63
C PHE A 80 0.63 16.16 -3.35
N PHE A 81 1.75 16.62 -2.83
CA PHE A 81 3.07 16.15 -3.23
C PHE A 81 3.69 15.38 -2.07
N CYS A 82 4.01 14.11 -2.28
CA CYS A 82 4.49 13.23 -1.22
C CYS A 82 5.58 12.26 -1.70
N LYS A 83 6.33 11.71 -0.76
CA LYS A 83 7.29 10.63 -1.00
C LYS A 83 6.62 9.30 -0.70
N LEU A 84 6.80 8.31 -1.58
CA LEU A 84 6.39 6.94 -1.31
C LEU A 84 7.28 6.33 -0.23
N LEU A 85 6.67 5.90 0.87
CA LEU A 85 7.37 5.23 1.98
C LEU A 85 7.19 3.72 1.96
N SER A 86 5.98 3.26 1.64
CA SER A 86 5.64 1.85 1.58
C SER A 86 4.41 1.63 0.71
N ILE A 87 4.23 0.39 0.26
CA ILE A 87 3.08 -0.07 -0.51
C ILE A 87 2.33 -1.15 0.28
N GLY A 88 1.01 -1.18 0.14
CA GLY A 88 0.18 -2.18 0.81
C GLY A 88 0.43 -3.60 0.29
N GLN A 89 0.19 -4.61 1.13
CA GLN A 89 0.46 -6.01 0.83
C GLN A 89 -0.79 -6.74 0.28
N ARG A 90 -1.53 -6.12 -0.64
CA ARG A 90 -2.80 -6.68 -1.16
C ARG A 90 -2.65 -8.06 -1.82
N HIS A 91 -1.47 -8.36 -2.36
CA HIS A 91 -1.14 -9.66 -2.97
C HIS A 91 -1.30 -10.84 -1.99
N LEU A 92 -1.19 -10.60 -0.68
CA LEU A 92 -1.37 -11.65 0.34
C LEU A 92 -2.78 -12.24 0.34
N ILE A 93 -3.79 -11.47 -0.05
CA ILE A 93 -5.18 -11.96 -0.17
C ILE A 93 -5.24 -13.09 -1.19
N SER A 94 -4.56 -12.94 -2.33
CA SER A 94 -4.47 -14.00 -3.35
C SER A 94 -3.60 -15.16 -2.90
N THR A 95 -2.48 -14.88 -2.21
CA THR A 95 -1.58 -15.92 -1.68
C THR A 95 -2.31 -16.86 -0.71
N TYR A 96 -3.14 -16.31 0.18
CA TYR A 96 -3.88 -17.05 1.20
C TYR A 96 -5.34 -17.33 0.81
N SER A 97 -5.65 -17.25 -0.48
CA SER A 97 -6.97 -17.56 -1.03
C SER A 97 -7.46 -18.92 -0.54
N LEU A 98 -8.74 -19.01 -0.18
CA LEU A 98 -9.33 -20.28 0.25
C LEU A 98 -9.24 -21.34 -0.86
N ARG A 99 -9.27 -20.93 -2.14
CA ARG A 99 -9.25 -21.85 -3.29
C ARG A 99 -7.98 -22.69 -3.40
N THR A 100 -6.87 -22.20 -2.84
CA THR A 100 -5.58 -22.88 -2.91
C THR A 100 -5.27 -23.66 -1.64
N ARG A 101 -6.15 -23.65 -0.63
CA ARG A 101 -5.94 -24.39 0.62
C ARG A 101 -6.19 -25.87 0.42
N GLN A 102 -5.35 -26.69 1.08
CA GLN A 102 -5.54 -28.14 1.14
C GLN A 102 -6.75 -28.54 1.98
N PHE A 103 -7.09 -27.73 2.99
CA PHE A 103 -8.24 -27.92 3.85
C PHE A 103 -9.08 -26.64 3.90
N ILE A 104 -10.39 -26.81 3.70
CA ILE A 104 -11.38 -25.73 3.75
C ILE A 104 -12.56 -26.26 4.57
N GLY A 105 -12.89 -25.60 5.66
CA GLY A 105 -14.09 -25.88 6.44
C GLY A 105 -15.30 -25.14 5.86
N ASN A 106 -16.51 -25.63 6.18
CA ASN A 106 -17.80 -25.07 5.70
C ASN A 106 -17.91 -23.55 5.94
N THR A 107 -17.39 -23.08 7.07
CA THR A 107 -17.34 -21.65 7.41
C THR A 107 -15.89 -21.27 7.66
N SER A 108 -15.18 -20.91 6.58
CA SER A 108 -13.80 -20.43 6.66
C SER A 108 -13.78 -18.90 6.63
N MET A 109 -13.04 -18.28 7.55
CA MET A 109 -12.87 -16.81 7.57
C MET A 109 -12.18 -16.33 6.29
N ASP A 110 -12.63 -15.19 5.76
CA ASP A 110 -12.08 -14.55 4.57
C ASP A 110 -10.59 -14.16 4.78
N PRO A 111 -9.70 -14.36 3.77
CA PRO A 111 -8.28 -14.06 3.90
C PRO A 111 -7.97 -12.58 4.16
N LEU A 112 -8.69 -11.64 3.53
CA LEU A 112 -8.47 -10.21 3.76
C LEU A 112 -8.81 -9.86 5.21
N LEU A 113 -9.98 -10.30 5.69
CA LEU A 113 -10.38 -10.01 7.05
C LEU A 113 -9.42 -10.63 8.07
N SER A 114 -8.95 -11.86 7.82
CA SER A 114 -7.96 -12.54 8.67
C SER A 114 -6.64 -11.75 8.76
N LEU A 115 -6.13 -11.25 7.63
CA LEU A 115 -4.93 -10.41 7.59
C LEU A 115 -5.12 -9.07 8.32
N VAL A 116 -6.32 -8.47 8.22
CA VAL A 116 -6.67 -7.25 8.95
C VAL A 116 -6.72 -7.52 10.46
N MET A 117 -7.32 -8.63 10.90
CA MET A 117 -7.37 -9.03 12.31
C MET A 117 -5.97 -9.25 12.90
N ALA A 118 -5.10 -9.95 12.17
CA ALA A 118 -3.71 -10.16 12.61
C ALA A 118 -2.93 -8.84 12.72
N ASN A 119 -3.16 -7.89 11.81
CA ASN A 119 -2.62 -6.54 11.90
C ASN A 119 -3.17 -5.76 13.10
N MET A 120 -4.48 -5.83 13.35
CA MET A 120 -5.12 -5.18 14.52
C MET A 120 -4.58 -5.74 15.84
N ALA A 121 -4.31 -7.05 15.90
CA ALA A 121 -3.65 -7.70 17.02
C ALA A 121 -2.13 -7.43 17.09
N GLN A 122 -1.59 -6.67 16.13
CA GLN A 122 -0.17 -6.32 16.01
C GLN A 122 0.73 -7.55 16.06
N VAL A 123 0.33 -8.66 15.42
CA VAL A 123 1.12 -9.89 15.45
C VAL A 123 2.50 -9.64 14.85
N SER A 124 3.53 -10.16 15.52
CA SER A 124 4.93 -9.99 15.15
C SER A 124 5.77 -11.15 15.71
N PRO A 125 7.00 -11.34 15.22
CA PRO A 125 7.91 -12.35 15.77
C PRO A 125 8.04 -12.26 17.30
N GLY A 126 8.02 -13.42 17.95
CA GLY A 126 8.09 -13.54 19.41
C GLY A 126 6.75 -13.42 20.15
N LYS A 127 5.64 -13.18 19.45
CA LYS A 127 4.30 -13.19 20.04
C LYS A 127 3.65 -14.58 19.94
N LEU A 128 2.98 -15.00 21.00
CA LEU A 128 2.10 -16.18 21.01
C LEU A 128 0.67 -15.75 20.73
N VAL A 129 0.04 -16.38 19.74
CA VAL A 129 -1.35 -16.15 19.36
C VAL A 129 -2.13 -17.44 19.60
N TYR A 130 -3.25 -17.33 20.30
CA TYR A 130 -4.14 -18.45 20.56
C TYR A 130 -5.52 -18.14 19.99
N ASP A 131 -6.01 -19.01 19.10
CA ASP A 131 -7.38 -18.99 18.61
C ASP A 131 -8.16 -20.17 19.21
N PRO A 132 -9.08 -19.93 20.15
CA PRO A 132 -9.84 -21.00 20.81
C PRO A 132 -10.89 -21.66 19.90
N PHE A 133 -11.15 -21.10 18.71
CA PHE A 133 -12.12 -21.59 17.73
C PHE A 133 -11.52 -21.56 16.32
N ALA A 134 -10.40 -22.26 16.16
CA ALA A 134 -9.52 -22.12 15.00
C ALA A 134 -10.17 -22.52 13.67
N GLY A 135 -11.12 -23.46 13.66
CA GLY A 135 -11.77 -23.99 12.47
C GLY A 135 -10.75 -24.45 11.43
N SER A 136 -10.88 -23.94 10.21
CA SER A 136 -9.92 -24.18 9.11
C SER A 136 -8.62 -23.38 9.20
N GLY A 137 -8.38 -22.69 10.32
CA GLY A 137 -7.12 -22.00 10.64
C GLY A 137 -6.92 -20.67 9.92
N SER A 138 -7.95 -20.05 9.35
CA SER A 138 -7.79 -18.80 8.56
C SER A 138 -7.07 -17.68 9.30
N ILE A 139 -7.43 -17.42 10.56
CA ILE A 139 -6.82 -16.36 11.37
C ILE A 139 -5.39 -16.78 11.74
N LEU A 140 -5.18 -18.03 12.13
CA LEU A 140 -3.85 -18.56 12.48
C LEU A 140 -2.87 -18.47 11.32
N ILE A 141 -3.30 -18.76 10.08
CA ILE A 141 -2.47 -18.60 8.88
C ILE A 141 -2.02 -17.14 8.71
N ALA A 142 -2.94 -16.18 8.91
CA ALA A 142 -2.61 -14.76 8.83
C ALA A 142 -1.66 -14.31 9.95
N CYS A 143 -1.84 -14.81 11.17
CA CYS A 143 -0.95 -14.53 12.30
C CYS A 143 0.45 -15.12 12.07
N ALA A 144 0.52 -16.34 11.55
CA ALA A 144 1.78 -16.99 11.20
C ALA A 144 2.51 -16.25 10.06
N HIS A 145 1.78 -15.68 9.09
CA HIS A 145 2.36 -14.84 8.04
C HIS A 145 3.16 -13.66 8.62
N TYR A 146 2.63 -13.01 9.66
CA TYR A 146 3.33 -11.92 10.37
C TYR A 146 4.35 -12.40 11.41
N GLY A 147 4.65 -13.71 11.45
CA GLY A 147 5.70 -14.29 12.29
C GLY A 147 5.27 -14.64 13.72
N GLY A 148 3.98 -14.59 14.03
CA GLY A 148 3.47 -15.05 15.34
C GLY A 148 3.59 -16.56 15.50
N TYR A 149 3.88 -17.02 16.72
CA TYR A 149 3.71 -18.42 17.10
C TYR A 149 2.23 -18.68 17.34
N VAL A 150 1.65 -19.62 16.60
CA VAL A 150 0.21 -19.83 16.58
C VAL A 150 -0.18 -21.14 17.24
N LEU A 151 -1.22 -21.07 18.07
CA LEU A 151 -1.89 -22.19 18.71
C LEU A 151 -3.38 -22.09 18.39
N GLY A 152 -3.98 -23.22 18.05
CA GLY A 152 -5.42 -23.30 17.78
C GLY A 152 -6.03 -24.43 18.56
N SER A 153 -7.23 -24.22 19.10
CA SER A 153 -8.12 -25.31 19.50
C SER A 153 -9.39 -25.24 18.69
N ASP A 154 -10.00 -26.41 18.47
CA ASP A 154 -11.37 -26.50 18.00
C ASP A 154 -12.05 -27.65 18.77
N ILE A 155 -13.36 -27.53 18.96
CA ILE A 155 -14.16 -28.56 19.61
C ILE A 155 -14.55 -29.67 18.63
N ASP A 156 -14.67 -29.33 17.34
CA ASP A 156 -15.03 -30.28 16.30
C ASP A 156 -13.78 -30.97 15.76
N TRP A 157 -13.70 -32.29 16.00
CA TRP A 157 -12.66 -33.17 15.48
C TRP A 157 -13.11 -33.96 14.23
N THR A 158 -14.34 -33.71 13.78
CA THR A 158 -15.09 -34.53 12.82
C THR A 158 -14.97 -34.04 11.38
#